data_AF-A0AAV9Z859-F1
#
_entry.id   AF-A0AAV9Z859-F1
#
_cell.length_a   1.000
_cell.length_b   1.000
_cell.length_c   1.000
_cell.angle_alpha   90.00
_cell.angle_beta   90.00
_cell.angle_gamma   90.00
#
_symmetry.space_group_name_H-M   'P 1'
#
loop_
_entity.id
_entity.type
_entity.pdbx_description
1 polymer ?
#
loop_
_entity_poly.entity_id
_entity_poly.type
_entity_poly.pdbx_seq_one_letter_code
_entity_poly.pdbx_strand_id
1 'polypeptide(L)'
;MTDSAAAAAAAAERMDRLERTVDRLVELFQTAANPPTTTAPTPAAPPEPPAESPGLFANLTPMSDNCFTRPQKRSSDRTPPFVFDGDRSAGRAFLHSDRTYIRLVPEAFVEGGELSKEKAVRFTMSFMSKDSAQKWAERMSIKTPFPFLTWDAFTKEFCSRFVEENEQDHALHKLESRAYYMGSRD
;
A
#
# COMPACT_ATOMS: atom_id res chain seq x y z
N MET A 1 -28.71 -40.37 -25.37
CA MET A 1 -27.50 -40.85 -24.66
C MET A 1 -26.19 -40.39 -25.31
N THR A 2 -26.21 -39.58 -26.39
CA THR A 2 -25.01 -39.17 -27.14
C THR A 2 -24.39 -37.84 -26.71
N ASP A 3 -25.13 -36.95 -26.03
CA ASP A 3 -24.60 -35.63 -25.63
C ASP A 3 -23.59 -35.67 -24.48
N SER A 4 -23.67 -36.68 -23.60
CA SER A 4 -22.76 -36.80 -22.44
C SER A 4 -21.31 -37.12 -22.85
N ALA A 5 -21.14 -37.93 -23.91
CA ALA A 5 -19.82 -38.30 -24.41
C ALA A 5 -19.10 -37.12 -25.11
N ALA A 6 -19.86 -36.27 -25.81
CA ALA A 6 -19.30 -35.08 -26.47
C ALA A 6 -18.84 -34.03 -25.46
N ALA A 7 -19.58 -33.84 -24.36
CA ALA A 7 -19.19 -32.93 -23.28
C ALA A 7 -17.92 -33.40 -22.54
N ALA A 8 -17.75 -34.71 -22.34
CA ALA A 8 -16.55 -35.29 -21.73
C ALA A 8 -15.30 -35.11 -22.62
N ALA A 9 -15.45 -35.27 -23.94
CA ALA A 9 -14.35 -35.03 -24.88
C ALA A 9 -13.91 -33.56 -24.92
N ALA A 10 -14.86 -32.61 -24.92
CA ALA A 10 -14.55 -31.18 -24.88
C ALA A 10 -13.89 -30.75 -23.54
N ALA A 11 -14.27 -31.40 -22.43
CA ALA A 11 -13.64 -31.16 -21.13
C ALA A 11 -12.19 -31.68 -21.10
N ALA A 12 -11.92 -32.83 -21.71
CA ALA A 12 -10.58 -33.40 -21.83
C ALA A 12 -9.67 -32.49 -22.66
N GLU A 13 -10.11 -32.02 -23.83
CA GLU A 13 -9.33 -31.09 -24.66
C GLU A 13 -9.04 -29.76 -23.95
N ARG A 14 -9.98 -29.28 -23.13
CA ARG A 14 -9.79 -28.06 -22.34
C ARG A 14 -8.73 -28.25 -21.25
N MET A 15 -8.71 -29.41 -20.58
CA MET A 15 -7.69 -29.73 -19.58
C MET A 15 -6.30 -29.85 -20.21
N ASP A 16 -6.21 -30.55 -21.34
CA ASP A 16 -5.01 -30.70 -22.16
C ASP A 16 -4.43 -29.35 -22.60
N ARG A 17 -5.30 -28.39 -22.94
CA ARG A 17 -4.88 -27.03 -23.29
C ARG A 17 -4.35 -26.26 -22.08
N LEU A 18 -4.96 -26.45 -20.90
CA LEU A 18 -4.52 -25.79 -19.68
C LEU A 18 -3.15 -26.31 -19.20
N GLU A 19 -2.92 -27.62 -19.27
CA GLU A 19 -1.62 -28.22 -18.91
C GLU A 19 -0.49 -27.64 -19.77
N ARG A 20 -0.68 -27.59 -21.09
CA ARG A 20 0.29 -26.97 -22.02
C ARG A 20 0.54 -25.48 -21.73
N THR A 21 -0.47 -24.75 -21.25
CA THR A 21 -0.27 -23.34 -20.88
C THR A 21 0.52 -23.17 -19.59
N VAL A 22 0.34 -24.07 -18.63
CA VAL A 22 1.08 -24.06 -17.36
C VAL A 22 2.55 -24.43 -17.60
N ASP A 23 2.83 -25.47 -18.37
CA ASP A 23 4.20 -25.88 -18.69
C ASP A 23 4.98 -24.77 -19.39
N ARG A 24 4.33 -24.07 -20.33
CA ARG A 24 4.94 -22.92 -21.03
C ARG A 24 5.28 -21.76 -20.10
N LEU A 25 4.45 -21.52 -19.08
CA LEU A 25 4.74 -20.49 -18.07
C LEU A 25 5.92 -20.90 -17.20
N VAL A 26 6.01 -22.17 -16.83
CA VAL A 26 7.12 -22.69 -16.03
C VAL A 26 8.45 -22.59 -16.79
N GLU A 27 8.50 -22.92 -18.08
CA GLU A 27 9.71 -22.75 -18.91
C GLU A 27 10.16 -21.28 -19.01
N LEU A 28 9.22 -20.34 -19.14
CA LEU A 28 9.51 -18.90 -19.18
C LEU A 28 10.13 -18.40 -17.87
N PHE A 29 9.63 -18.87 -16.73
CA PHE A 29 10.21 -18.51 -15.43
C PHE A 29 11.61 -19.09 -15.22
N GLN A 30 11.90 -20.28 -15.75
CA GLN A 30 13.22 -20.91 -15.64
C GLN A 30 14.26 -20.26 -16.57
N THR A 31 13.86 -19.80 -17.76
CA THR A 31 14.77 -19.08 -18.67
C THR A 31 15.13 -17.68 -18.17
N ALA A 32 14.24 -17.01 -17.44
CA ALA A 32 14.53 -15.71 -16.82
C ALA A 32 15.48 -15.79 -15.61
N ALA A 33 15.70 -16.98 -15.04
CA ALA A 33 16.50 -17.17 -13.83
C ALA A 33 18.01 -17.34 -14.06
N ASN A 34 18.47 -17.53 -15.31
CA ASN A 34 19.89 -17.72 -15.63
C ASN A 34 20.38 -16.70 -16.68
N PRO A 35 20.90 -15.53 -16.29
CA PRO A 35 21.68 -14.68 -17.20
C PRO A 35 23.05 -15.31 -17.49
N PRO A 36 23.57 -15.28 -18.74
CA PRO A 36 24.94 -15.71 -19.01
C PRO A 36 25.94 -14.74 -18.35
N THR A 37 26.74 -15.28 -17.42
CA THR A 37 27.87 -14.61 -16.80
C THR A 37 28.93 -14.31 -17.85
N THR A 38 29.04 -13.06 -18.32
CA THR A 38 30.21 -12.61 -19.09
C THR A 38 31.39 -12.43 -18.14
N THR A 39 32.30 -13.39 -18.22
CA THR A 39 33.64 -13.42 -17.66
C THR A 39 34.46 -12.21 -18.16
N ALA A 40 34.96 -11.37 -17.25
CA ALA A 40 36.03 -10.42 -17.53
C ALA A 40 37.32 -10.88 -16.81
N PRO A 41 38.49 -10.93 -17.48
CA PRO A 41 39.73 -11.36 -16.84
C PRO A 41 40.41 -10.21 -16.10
N THR A 42 40.78 -10.48 -14.86
CA THR A 42 41.77 -9.75 -14.05
C THR A 42 43.15 -9.76 -14.71
N PRO A 43 43.90 -8.64 -14.64
CA PRO A 43 45.28 -8.73 -14.16
C PRO A 43 45.63 -7.67 -13.08
N ALA A 44 46.48 -8.11 -12.15
CA ALA A 44 47.19 -7.38 -11.07
C ALA A 44 47.94 -6.11 -11.57
N ALA A 45 48.35 -5.07 -10.82
CA ALA A 45 48.56 -4.72 -9.40
C ALA A 45 48.81 -3.16 -9.29
N PRO A 46 48.83 -2.53 -8.10
CA PRO A 46 49.02 -1.06 -7.85
C PRO A 46 50.52 -0.65 -7.75
N PRO A 47 50.99 0.65 -7.77
CA PRO A 47 50.53 1.78 -6.93
C PRO A 47 50.62 3.24 -7.50
N GLU A 48 50.07 4.16 -6.68
CA GLU A 48 50.35 5.62 -6.49
C GLU A 48 49.66 6.76 -7.32
N PRO A 49 49.13 7.81 -6.63
CA PRO A 49 48.53 9.04 -7.20
C PRO A 49 49.55 10.22 -7.21
N PRO A 50 49.39 11.31 -8.01
CA PRO A 50 48.57 12.46 -7.59
C PRO A 50 48.01 13.36 -8.74
N ALA A 51 47.25 14.39 -8.34
CA ALA A 51 46.92 15.64 -9.03
C ALA A 51 45.60 15.66 -9.85
N GLU A 52 44.55 16.37 -9.36
CA GLU A 52 44.15 17.76 -9.73
C GLU A 52 43.22 17.76 -10.97
N SER A 53 42.04 18.39 -11.06
CA SER A 53 41.32 19.46 -10.35
C SER A 53 39.80 19.39 -10.73
N PRO A 54 39.01 20.48 -10.73
CA PRO A 54 38.04 20.87 -9.71
C PRO A 54 36.58 20.71 -10.16
N GLY A 55 35.77 19.98 -9.39
CA GLY A 55 34.34 19.82 -9.63
C GLY A 55 33.51 20.96 -9.03
N LEU A 56 32.87 21.73 -9.91
CA LEU A 56 31.99 22.91 -9.71
C LEU A 56 30.74 22.73 -8.81
N PHE A 57 30.66 21.68 -7.97
CA PHE A 57 29.44 21.34 -7.23
C PHE A 57 29.64 21.07 -5.73
N ALA A 58 30.76 21.48 -5.16
CA ALA A 58 31.07 21.24 -3.74
C ALA A 58 30.35 22.19 -2.74
N ASN A 59 29.26 22.85 -3.14
CA ASN A 59 28.55 23.78 -2.25
C ASN A 59 27.02 23.76 -2.43
N LEU A 60 26.43 22.57 -2.34
CA LEU A 60 25.02 22.43 -1.95
C LEU A 60 24.99 21.59 -0.68
N THR A 61 24.98 22.31 0.44
CA THR A 61 24.54 21.85 1.75
C THR A 61 23.21 21.10 1.62
N PRO A 62 23.07 19.86 2.09
CA PRO A 62 21.75 19.28 2.33
C PRO A 62 21.29 19.72 3.71
N MET A 63 20.60 20.86 3.78
CA MET A 63 19.62 21.05 4.85
C MET A 63 18.41 20.19 4.52
N SER A 64 18.11 19.25 5.43
CA SER A 64 16.77 18.80 5.79
C SER A 64 15.76 18.62 4.65
N ASP A 65 15.79 17.45 4.01
CA ASP A 65 14.65 16.90 3.26
C ASP A 65 14.46 15.42 3.62
N ASN A 66 13.96 15.15 4.83
CA ASN A 66 13.25 13.90 5.09
C ASN A 66 11.81 14.06 4.57
N CYS A 67 11.69 14.17 3.25
CA CYS A 67 10.44 14.18 2.52
C CYS A 67 10.47 13.01 1.52
N PHE A 68 9.59 12.02 1.74
CA PHE A 68 9.25 10.91 0.85
C PHE A 68 10.41 10.06 0.28
N THR A 69 10.95 9.15 1.09
CA THR A 69 11.51 7.91 0.53
C THR A 69 10.52 6.76 0.71
N ARG A 70 9.83 6.44 -0.38
CA ARG A 70 9.17 5.15 -0.59
C ARG A 70 10.20 4.04 -0.29
N PRO A 71 9.95 3.09 0.65
CA PRO A 71 10.76 1.90 0.72
C PRO A 71 10.24 0.91 -0.33
N GLN A 72 10.91 0.88 -1.47
CA GLN A 72 10.90 -0.27 -2.34
C GLN A 72 11.82 -1.34 -1.72
N LYS A 73 11.26 -2.33 -1.00
CA LYS A 73 11.94 -3.63 -0.85
C LYS A 73 11.02 -4.79 -0.40
N ARG A 74 10.87 -5.72 -1.34
CA ARG A 74 10.60 -7.17 -1.24
C ARG A 74 9.18 -7.64 -0.90
N SER A 75 8.60 -8.27 -1.91
CA SER A 75 7.34 -9.02 -1.99
C SER A 75 7.28 -10.31 -1.15
N SER A 76 7.86 -10.34 0.05
CA SER A 76 7.78 -11.52 0.93
C SER A 76 7.60 -11.22 2.42
N ASP A 77 7.78 -9.97 2.85
CA ASP A 77 7.47 -9.59 4.21
C ASP A 77 6.12 -8.89 4.20
N ARG A 78 5.08 -9.62 4.64
CA ARG A 78 3.76 -9.05 4.96
C ARG A 78 3.92 -8.23 6.25
N THR A 79 4.71 -7.16 6.18
CA THR A 79 5.02 -6.34 7.34
C THR A 79 3.72 -5.65 7.76
N PRO A 80 3.31 -5.78 9.03
CA PRO A 80 2.14 -5.11 9.53
C PRO A 80 2.28 -3.57 9.42
N PRO A 81 1.16 -2.84 9.45
CA PRO A 81 1.15 -1.38 9.43
C PRO A 81 2.08 -0.78 10.50
N PHE A 82 2.66 0.38 10.20
CA PHE A 82 3.51 1.10 11.15
C PHE A 82 2.67 1.63 12.33
N VAL A 83 3.30 1.76 13.50
CA VAL A 83 2.67 2.34 14.69
C VAL A 83 2.28 3.80 14.43
N PHE A 84 1.05 4.16 14.74
CA PHE A 84 0.50 5.49 14.50
C PHE A 84 0.48 6.34 15.77
N ASP A 85 1.11 7.50 15.68
CA ASP A 85 1.32 8.42 16.80
C ASP A 85 0.16 9.43 16.97
N GLY A 86 -0.77 9.48 16.01
CA GLY A 86 -1.88 10.45 16.01
C GLY A 86 -1.64 11.68 15.14
N ASP A 87 -0.58 11.70 14.35
CA ASP A 87 -0.29 12.82 13.44
C ASP A 87 -1.28 12.88 12.28
N ARG A 88 -1.85 14.07 12.06
CA ARG A 88 -2.84 14.33 11.02
C ARG A 88 -2.28 14.25 9.60
N SER A 89 -0.99 14.55 9.44
CA SER A 89 -0.30 14.46 8.16
C SER A 89 -0.17 13.00 7.69
N ALA A 90 0.05 12.08 8.64
CA ALA A 90 0.27 10.67 8.39
C ALA A 90 -1.02 9.83 8.39
N GLY A 91 -2.15 10.37 8.87
CA GLY A 91 -3.39 9.60 9.04
C GLY A 91 -3.93 8.97 7.76
N ARG A 92 -3.82 9.65 6.61
CA ARG A 92 -4.25 9.08 5.30
C ARG A 92 -3.36 7.92 4.87
N ALA A 93 -2.05 8.06 5.05
CA ALA A 93 -1.08 7.01 4.72
C ALA A 93 -1.26 5.78 5.61
N PHE A 94 -1.54 5.99 6.90
CA PHE A 94 -1.88 4.94 7.86
C PHE A 94 -3.15 4.17 7.45
N LEU A 95 -4.25 4.87 7.19
CA LEU A 95 -5.48 4.21 6.72
C LEU A 95 -5.27 3.41 5.42
N HIS A 96 -4.45 3.94 4.51
CA HIS A 96 -4.15 3.25 3.27
C HIS A 96 -3.33 1.98 3.50
N SER A 97 -2.35 2.00 4.40
CA SER A 97 -1.52 0.84 4.71
C SER A 97 -2.34 -0.25 5.41
N ASP A 98 -3.18 0.09 6.38
CA ASP A 98 -4.11 -0.82 7.05
C ASP A 98 -5.07 -1.49 6.05
N ARG A 99 -5.74 -0.68 5.22
CA ARG A 99 -6.69 -1.18 4.23
C ARG A 99 -6.02 -2.12 3.23
N THR A 100 -4.77 -1.82 2.87
CA THR A 100 -3.98 -2.67 1.98
C THR A 100 -3.63 -3.99 2.68
N TYR A 101 -3.20 -3.94 3.95
CA TYR A 101 -2.89 -5.13 4.73
C TYR A 101 -4.10 -6.07 4.87
N ILE A 102 -5.27 -5.52 5.21
CA ILE A 102 -6.52 -6.29 5.35
C ILE A 102 -6.88 -7.00 4.03
N ARG A 103 -6.62 -6.37 2.88
CA ARG A 103 -6.85 -6.97 1.55
C ARG A 103 -5.81 -8.04 1.20
N LEU A 104 -4.58 -7.90 1.67
CA LEU A 104 -3.50 -8.86 1.41
C LEU A 104 -3.60 -10.11 2.31
N VAL A 105 -4.19 -9.98 3.50
CA VAL A 105 -4.30 -11.08 4.47
C VAL A 105 -5.74 -11.22 4.97
N PRO A 106 -6.70 -11.54 4.08
CA PRO A 106 -8.10 -11.67 4.49
C PRO A 106 -8.31 -12.80 5.50
N GLU A 107 -7.50 -13.86 5.43
CA GLU A 107 -7.55 -15.02 6.33
C GLU A 107 -7.42 -14.66 7.82
N ALA A 108 -6.62 -13.64 8.14
CA ALA A 108 -6.45 -13.20 9.52
C ALA A 108 -7.73 -12.56 10.10
N PHE A 109 -8.63 -12.09 9.24
CA PHE A 109 -9.83 -11.35 9.60
C PHE A 109 -11.12 -12.16 9.44
N VAL A 110 -11.03 -13.44 9.07
CA VAL A 110 -12.21 -14.30 8.97
C VAL A 110 -12.69 -14.70 10.37
N GLU A 111 -14.00 -14.57 10.58
CA GLU A 111 -14.70 -15.04 11.77
C GLU A 111 -16.02 -15.68 11.31
N GLY A 112 -16.19 -16.99 11.55
CA GLY A 112 -17.38 -17.71 11.09
C GLY A 112 -17.49 -17.90 9.56
N GLY A 113 -16.38 -17.78 8.81
CA GLY A 113 -16.36 -17.94 7.35
C GLY A 113 -16.53 -16.63 6.57
N GLU A 114 -16.84 -15.54 7.25
CA GLU A 114 -16.98 -14.20 6.65
C GLU A 114 -15.87 -13.25 7.16
N LEU A 115 -15.54 -12.24 6.35
CA LEU A 115 -14.55 -11.23 6.73
C LEU A 115 -15.14 -10.29 7.80
N SER A 116 -14.71 -10.45 9.06
CA SER A 116 -15.17 -9.63 10.18
C SER A 116 -14.57 -8.23 10.10
N LYS A 117 -15.40 -7.26 9.71
CA LYS A 117 -15.02 -5.84 9.66
C LYS A 117 -14.67 -5.30 11.05
N GLU A 118 -15.31 -5.80 12.09
CA GLU A 118 -15.00 -5.43 13.47
C GLU A 118 -13.57 -5.85 13.85
N LYS A 119 -13.17 -7.09 13.51
CA LYS A 119 -11.82 -7.59 13.77
C LYS A 119 -10.76 -6.77 13.04
N ALA A 120 -11.05 -6.34 11.82
CA ALA A 120 -10.19 -5.44 11.06
C ALA A 120 -10.04 -4.07 11.75
N VAL A 121 -11.13 -3.48 12.26
CA VAL A 121 -11.06 -2.22 13.00
C VAL A 121 -10.27 -2.37 14.30
N ARG A 122 -10.51 -3.44 15.07
CA ARG A 122 -9.75 -3.72 16.30
C ARG A 122 -8.26 -3.92 16.03
N PHE A 123 -7.92 -4.59 14.93
CA PHE A 123 -6.54 -4.73 14.48
C PHE A 123 -5.91 -3.37 14.19
N THR A 124 -6.57 -2.51 13.40
CA THR A 124 -6.05 -1.16 13.11
C THR A 124 -5.89 -0.32 14.39
N MET A 125 -6.83 -0.41 15.33
CA MET A 125 -6.70 0.25 16.64
C MET A 125 -5.51 -0.27 17.46
N SER A 126 -5.06 -1.52 17.26
CA SER A 126 -3.89 -2.06 17.97
C SER A 126 -2.57 -1.38 17.58
N PHE A 127 -2.50 -0.79 16.38
CA PHE A 127 -1.34 0.00 15.94
C PHE A 127 -1.38 1.45 16.43
N MET A 128 -2.48 1.88 17.04
CA MET A 128 -2.62 3.20 17.68
C MET A 128 -2.12 3.14 19.12
N SER A 129 -0.83 2.88 19.31
CA SER A 129 -0.25 2.63 20.63
C SER A 129 0.52 3.82 21.20
N LYS A 130 0.39 5.02 20.59
CA LYS A 130 1.06 6.23 21.05
C LYS A 130 0.16 7.45 21.14
N ASP A 131 0.47 8.29 22.13
CA ASP A 131 -0.07 9.62 22.41
C ASP A 131 -1.59 9.79 22.20
N SER A 132 -1.98 10.65 21.26
CA SER A 132 -3.38 11.05 21.06
C SER A 132 -4.20 9.95 20.39
N ALA A 133 -3.56 9.14 19.54
CA ALA A 133 -4.16 7.97 18.91
C ALA A 133 -4.48 6.89 19.94
N GLN A 134 -3.57 6.62 20.88
CA GLN A 134 -3.79 5.63 21.95
C GLN A 134 -4.96 6.01 22.86
N LYS A 135 -4.98 7.25 23.36
CA LYS A 135 -6.07 7.74 24.22
C LYS A 135 -7.43 7.66 23.51
N TRP A 136 -7.46 7.87 22.19
CA TRP A 136 -8.67 7.72 21.41
C TRP A 136 -9.05 6.25 21.23
N ALA A 137 -8.10 5.40 20.87
CA ALA A 137 -8.33 3.97 20.69
C ALA A 137 -8.86 3.30 21.96
N GLU A 138 -8.29 3.61 23.13
CA GLU A 138 -8.76 3.14 24.44
C GLU A 138 -10.19 3.59 24.74
N ARG A 139 -10.53 4.87 24.46
CA ARG A 139 -11.91 5.36 24.65
C ARG A 139 -12.90 4.65 23.76
N MET A 140 -12.51 4.27 22.55
CA MET A 140 -13.39 3.60 21.61
C MET A 140 -13.49 2.09 21.89
N SER A 141 -12.45 1.47 22.46
CA SER A 141 -12.47 0.04 22.82
C SER A 141 -13.27 -0.26 24.09
N ILE A 142 -13.41 0.70 25.00
CA ILE A 142 -14.20 0.57 26.24
C ILE A 142 -15.71 0.74 25.99
N LYS A 143 -16.12 1.32 24.85
CA LYS A 143 -17.54 1.52 24.53
C LYS A 143 -18.23 0.19 24.23
N THR A 144 -19.33 -0.07 24.94
CA THR A 144 -20.18 -1.25 24.75
C THR A 144 -21.60 -0.79 24.41
N PRO A 145 -22.19 -1.21 23.27
CA PRO A 145 -21.58 -2.05 22.23
C PRO A 145 -20.46 -1.34 21.46
N PHE A 146 -19.59 -2.13 20.80
CA PHE A 146 -18.48 -1.59 20.02
C PHE A 146 -19.01 -0.62 18.95
N PRO A 147 -18.50 0.62 18.89
CA PRO A 147 -19.12 1.68 18.08
C PRO A 147 -18.93 1.51 16.57
N PHE A 148 -18.02 0.64 16.12
CA PHE A 148 -17.66 0.49 14.72
C PHE A 148 -18.05 -0.87 14.16
N LEU A 149 -19.32 -1.00 13.78
CA LEU A 149 -19.85 -2.19 13.09
C LEU A 149 -19.37 -2.28 11.64
N THR A 150 -19.01 -1.15 11.03
CA THR A 150 -18.52 -1.08 9.65
C THR A 150 -17.19 -0.34 9.58
N TRP A 151 -16.37 -0.77 8.63
CA TRP A 151 -15.10 -0.11 8.33
C TRP A 151 -15.29 1.36 7.93
N ASP A 152 -16.39 1.68 7.24
CA ASP A 152 -16.68 3.05 6.80
C ASP A 152 -17.04 3.98 7.98
N ALA A 153 -17.77 3.48 8.97
CA ALA A 153 -18.07 4.24 10.18
C ALA A 153 -16.79 4.58 10.96
N PHE A 154 -15.88 3.61 11.06
CA PHE A 154 -14.54 3.83 11.61
C PHE A 154 -13.75 4.87 10.81
N THR A 155 -13.70 4.72 9.49
CA THR A 155 -12.93 5.60 8.60
C THR A 155 -13.42 7.05 8.70
N LYS A 156 -14.73 7.27 8.78
CA LYS A 156 -15.31 8.61 8.90
C LYS A 156 -14.91 9.31 10.20
N GLU A 157 -15.04 8.62 11.33
CA GLU A 157 -14.63 9.13 12.65
C GLU A 157 -13.11 9.34 12.73
N PHE A 158 -12.34 8.40 12.18
CA PHE A 158 -10.89 8.50 12.12
C PHE A 158 -10.46 9.72 11.30
N CYS A 159 -10.99 9.87 10.08
CA CYS A 159 -10.67 11.01 9.22
C CYS A 159 -11.04 12.35 9.87
N SER A 160 -12.17 12.44 10.57
CA SER A 160 -12.56 13.66 11.28
C SER A 160 -11.56 14.09 12.36
N ARG A 161 -10.81 13.15 12.94
CA ARG A 161 -9.89 13.43 14.07
C ARG A 161 -8.43 13.49 13.68
N PHE A 162 -8.02 12.57 12.80
CA PHE A 162 -6.63 12.25 12.48
C PHE A 162 -6.28 12.46 11.01
N VAL A 163 -7.17 13.04 10.21
CA VAL A 163 -6.82 13.45 8.85
C VAL A 163 -7.05 14.94 8.75
N GLU A 164 -6.01 15.65 8.32
CA GLU A 164 -6.14 17.06 8.00
C GLU A 164 -7.10 17.21 6.81
N GLU A 165 -8.07 18.10 6.96
CA GLU A 165 -8.94 18.51 5.88
C GLU A 165 -8.05 19.23 4.86
N ASN A 166 -7.97 18.68 3.65
CA ASN A 166 -7.02 19.15 2.66
C ASN A 166 -7.32 20.62 2.33
N GLU A 167 -6.38 21.52 2.61
CA GLU A 167 -6.55 22.95 2.36
C GLU A 167 -6.85 23.23 0.88
N GLN A 168 -6.41 22.37 -0.04
CA GLN A 168 -6.77 22.44 -1.45
C GLN A 168 -8.25 22.20 -1.70
N ASP A 169 -8.86 21.21 -1.02
CA ASP A 169 -10.30 20.93 -1.16
C ASP A 169 -11.12 22.09 -0.56
N HIS A 170 -10.64 22.67 0.55
CA HIS A 170 -11.22 23.88 1.13
C HIS A 170 -11.07 25.10 0.21
N ALA A 171 -9.91 25.27 -0.43
CA ALA A 171 -9.68 26.33 -1.42
C ALA A 171 -10.55 26.16 -2.66
N LEU A 172 -10.73 24.92 -3.13
CA LEU A 172 -11.55 24.59 -4.29
C LEU A 172 -13.04 24.85 -3.99
N HIS A 173 -13.56 24.38 -2.86
CA HIS A 173 -14.92 24.74 -2.39
C HIS A 173 -15.10 26.26 -2.22
N LYS A 174 -14.07 26.98 -1.76
CA LYS A 174 -14.10 28.45 -1.63
C LYS A 174 -14.10 29.16 -2.99
N LEU A 175 -13.48 28.59 -4.02
CA LEU A 175 -13.50 29.11 -5.39
C LEU A 175 -14.84 28.83 -6.08
N GLU A 176 -15.37 27.62 -5.94
CA GLU A 176 -16.68 27.23 -6.51
C GLU A 176 -17.82 28.04 -5.89
N SER A 177 -17.81 28.27 -4.57
CA SER A 177 -18.84 29.06 -3.88
C SER A 177 -18.81 30.56 -4.19
N ARG A 178 -17.70 31.08 -4.75
CA ARG A 178 -17.57 32.50 -5.14
C ARG A 178 -17.97 32.77 -6.59
N ALA A 179 -18.25 31.75 -7.38
CA ALA A 179 -18.46 31.88 -8.81
C ALA A 179 -19.93 31.66 -9.23
N TYR A 180 -20.86 32.49 -8.76
CA TYR A 180 -22.05 32.86 -9.55
C TYR A 180 -22.76 34.11 -9.01
N TYR A 181 -22.31 35.29 -9.43
CA TYR A 181 -23.15 36.49 -9.43
C TYR A 181 -23.04 37.10 -10.83
N MET A 182 -23.73 36.49 -11.80
CA MET A 182 -23.97 37.14 -13.08
C MET A 182 -25.08 38.15 -12.85
N GLY A 183 -24.67 39.40 -12.58
CA GLY A 183 -25.58 40.52 -12.47
C GLY A 183 -26.50 40.58 -13.69
N SER A 184 -27.81 40.53 -13.44
CA SER A 184 -28.80 40.87 -14.46
C SER A 184 -28.56 42.34 -14.81
N ARG A 185 -28.21 42.60 -16.08
CA ARG A 185 -28.24 43.95 -16.63
C ARG A 185 -29.69 44.30 -16.88
N ASP A 186 -30.26 45.15 -16.04
CA ASP A 186 -31.36 46.05 -16.43
C ASP A 186 -30.79 47.36 -16.96
#